data_AF-Q9ERL3-F1
#
_entry.id   AF-Q9ERL3-F1
#
_cell.length_a   1.000
_cell.length_b   1.000
_cell.length_c   1.000
_cell.angle_alpha   90.00
_cell.angle_beta   90.00
_cell.angle_gamma   90.00
#
_symmetry.space_group_name_H-M   'P 1'
#
loop_
_entity.id
_entity.type
_entity.pdbx_description
1 polymer ?
#
loop_
_entity_poly.entity_id
_entity_poly.type
_entity_poly.pdbx_seq_one_letter_code
_entity_poly.pdbx_strand_id
1 'polypeptide(L)'
;HEHGSLFDYLNRYTVTVEGMIKLALSTASGLAHLHMEIVGTQGKPAIAHRDLKSKNILVKKNGTCCIADLGLAVRHDSATDTIDIAPNHRVGTKRYMAPEVLDDSINMKHFESFKRADIYAMGLVL
;
A
#
# COMPACT_ATOMS: atom_id res chain seq x y z
N HIS A 1 5.58 16.83 -0.31
CA HIS A 1 5.50 17.01 1.16
C HIS A 1 6.85 17.48 1.68
N GLU A 2 6.87 18.42 2.64
CA GLU A 2 8.09 19.08 3.16
C GLU A 2 9.12 18.09 3.76
N HIS A 3 8.65 17.01 4.39
CA HIS A 3 9.51 15.97 4.97
C HIS A 3 9.88 14.85 3.99
N GLY A 4 9.42 14.91 2.73
CA GLY A 4 9.72 13.88 1.73
C GLY A 4 9.07 12.53 2.04
N SER A 5 9.75 11.46 1.63
CA SER A 5 9.31 10.09 1.88
C SER A 5 9.62 9.63 3.32
N LEU A 6 8.94 8.58 3.79
CA LEU A 6 9.22 7.93 5.06
C LEU A 6 10.65 7.37 5.06
N PHE A 7 11.14 6.89 3.91
CA PHE A 7 12.54 6.52 3.73
C PHE A 7 13.48 7.70 4.02
N ASP A 8 13.24 8.87 3.43
CA ASP A 8 14.08 10.06 3.67
C ASP A 8 13.99 10.52 5.12
N TYR A 9 12.79 10.47 5.71
CA TYR A 9 12.53 10.87 7.08
C TYR A 9 13.30 10.00 8.09
N LEU A 10 13.22 8.68 7.96
CA LEU A 10 13.89 7.74 8.87
C LEU A 10 15.43 7.72 8.70
N ASN A 11 15.95 8.11 7.53
CA ASN A 11 17.39 8.29 7.34
C ASN A 11 17.92 9.58 8.01
N ARG A 12 17.05 10.56 8.29
CA ARG A 12 17.44 11.86 8.87
C ARG A 12 17.15 11.95 10.37
N TYR A 13 16.14 11.25 10.85
CA TYR A 13 15.61 11.41 12.20
C TYR A 13 15.44 10.07 12.89
N THR A 14 15.69 10.05 14.20
CA THR A 14 15.15 9.01 15.09
C THR A 14 13.74 9.41 15.54
N VAL A 15 12.95 8.43 16.00
CA VAL A 15 11.57 8.66 16.44
C VAL A 15 11.37 8.21 17.89
N THR A 16 10.50 8.91 18.60
CA THR A 16 10.00 8.45 19.91
C THR A 16 8.99 7.31 19.72
N VAL A 17 8.62 6.64 20.81
CA VAL A 17 7.54 5.63 20.78
C VAL A 17 6.24 6.21 20.24
N GLU A 18 5.87 7.42 20.67
CA GLU A 18 4.69 8.12 20.16
C GLU A 18 4.81 8.43 18.67
N GLY A 19 5.97 8.93 18.21
CA GLY A 19 6.23 9.21 16.80
C GLY A 19 6.14 7.95 15.93
N MET A 20 6.73 6.85 16.40
CA MET A 20 6.66 5.54 15.74
C MET A 20 5.20 5.07 15.60
N ILE A 21 4.40 5.14 16.68
CA ILE A 21 2.98 4.78 16.64
C ILE A 21 2.23 5.66 15.64
N LYS A 22 2.49 6.98 15.62
CA LYS A 22 1.84 7.89 14.67
C LYS A 22 2.14 7.53 13.21
N LEU A 23 3.40 7.24 12.88
CA LEU A 23 3.80 6.85 11.52
C LEU A 23 3.16 5.51 11.10
N ALA A 24 3.23 4.51 11.97
CA ALA A 24 2.65 3.19 11.74
C ALA A 24 1.12 3.24 11.58
N LEU A 25 0.43 3.87 12.55
CA LEU A 25 -1.03 3.96 12.57
C LEU A 25 -1.58 4.70 11.35
N SER A 26 -0.99 5.85 11.00
CA SER A 26 -1.47 6.63 9.85
C SER A 26 -1.20 5.93 8.51
N THR A 27 -0.11 5.17 8.40
CA THR A 27 0.14 4.28 7.24
C THR A 27 -0.91 3.18 7.18
N ALA A 28 -1.18 2.50 8.31
CA ALA A 28 -2.19 1.46 8.43
C ALA A 28 -3.59 1.96 8.05
N SER A 29 -3.98 3.13 8.55
CA SER A 29 -5.27 3.75 8.23
C SER A 29 -5.39 4.08 6.74
N GLY A 30 -4.31 4.58 6.12
CA GLY A 30 -4.27 4.82 4.69
C GLY A 30 -4.44 3.54 3.88
N LEU A 31 -3.74 2.45 4.25
CA LEU A 31 -3.83 1.17 3.55
C LEU A 31 -5.20 0.53 3.73
N ALA A 32 -5.75 0.56 4.95
CA ALA A 32 -7.10 0.08 5.25
C ALA A 32 -8.14 0.84 4.40
N HIS A 33 -7.99 2.16 4.25
CA HIS A 33 -8.87 2.96 3.41
C HIS A 33 -8.74 2.61 1.92
N LEU A 34 -7.53 2.35 1.42
CA LEU A 34 -7.33 1.86 0.05
C LEU A 34 -8.06 0.53 -0.17
N HIS A 35 -7.86 -0.42 0.74
CA HIS A 35 -8.42 -1.78 0.69
C HIS A 35 -9.93 -1.84 0.90
N MET A 36 -10.52 -0.82 1.52
CA MET A 36 -11.95 -0.76 1.81
C MET A 36 -12.75 -0.35 0.57
N GLU A 37 -13.75 -1.16 0.23
CA GLU A 37 -14.83 -0.77 -0.68
C GLU A 37 -15.83 0.13 0.04
N ILE A 38 -16.28 1.20 -0.62
CA ILE A 38 -17.34 2.09 -0.12
C ILE A 38 -18.51 1.99 -1.10
N VAL A 39 -19.66 1.53 -0.62
CA VAL A 39 -20.87 1.38 -1.43
C VAL A 39 -21.68 2.68 -1.43
N GLY A 40 -22.26 3.05 -2.58
CA GLY A 40 -23.15 4.20 -2.72
C GLY A 40 -22.99 4.92 -4.06
N THR A 41 -23.74 6.00 -4.26
CA THR A 41 -23.75 6.79 -5.51
C THR A 41 -22.39 7.44 -5.83
N GLN A 42 -21.59 7.68 -4.79
CA GLN A 42 -20.19 8.11 -4.86
C GLN A 42 -19.28 7.03 -4.27
N GLY A 43 -19.54 5.78 -4.67
CA GLY A 43 -18.81 4.62 -4.18
C GLY A 43 -17.34 4.66 -4.56
N LYS A 44 -16.53 3.92 -3.81
CA LYS A 44 -15.09 3.75 -4.03
C LYS A 44 -14.80 2.25 -4.16
N PRO A 45 -14.22 1.77 -5.27
CA PRO A 45 -13.80 0.38 -5.36
C PRO A 45 -12.70 0.07 -4.34
N ALA A 46 -12.55 -1.20 -3.96
CA ALA A 46 -11.36 -1.62 -3.23
C ALA A 46 -10.12 -1.47 -4.12
N ILE A 47 -9.01 -1.01 -3.54
CA ILE A 47 -7.76 -0.71 -4.26
C ILE A 47 -6.61 -1.42 -3.57
N ALA A 48 -5.79 -2.16 -4.32
CA ALA A 48 -4.52 -2.71 -3.83
C ALA A 48 -3.35 -1.94 -4.47
N HIS A 49 -2.32 -1.65 -3.68
CA HIS A 49 -1.23 -0.73 -4.03
C HIS A 49 -0.17 -1.35 -4.94
N ARG A 50 0.22 -2.62 -4.68
CA ARG A 50 1.21 -3.43 -5.44
C ARG A 50 2.66 -2.95 -5.43
N ASP A 51 2.95 -1.72 -5.02
CA ASP A 51 4.33 -1.22 -4.82
C ASP A 51 4.51 -0.46 -3.50
N LEU A 52 3.94 -0.99 -2.41
CA LEU A 52 4.02 -0.37 -1.10
C LEU A 52 5.45 -0.49 -0.55
N LYS A 53 6.06 0.64 -0.20
CA LYS A 53 7.42 0.74 0.34
C LYS A 53 7.62 2.08 1.03
N SER A 54 8.64 2.21 1.88
CA SER A 54 8.91 3.46 2.62
C SER A 54 9.20 4.66 1.71
N LYS A 55 9.68 4.44 0.48
CA LYS A 55 9.85 5.51 -0.53
C LYS A 55 8.52 6.01 -1.12
N ASN A 56 7.47 5.19 -1.10
CA ASN A 56 6.13 5.52 -1.60
C ASN A 56 5.16 5.93 -0.48
N ILE A 57 5.67 6.20 0.72
CA ILE A 57 4.91 6.76 1.83
C ILE A 57 5.51 8.13 2.13
N LEU A 58 4.66 9.16 2.26
CA LEU A 58 5.09 10.54 2.49
C LEU A 58 4.78 10.95 3.92
N VAL A 59 5.69 11.71 4.53
CA VAL A 59 5.51 12.23 5.90
C VAL A 59 5.00 13.67 5.84
N LYS A 60 3.87 13.92 6.52
CA LYS A 60 3.23 15.24 6.62
C LYS A 60 3.86 16.06 7.75
N LYS A 61 3.64 17.38 7.73
CA LYS A 61 4.16 18.33 8.73
C LYS A 61 3.73 18.02 10.18
N ASN A 62 2.58 17.37 10.37
CA ASN A 62 2.07 16.96 11.69
C ASN A 62 2.62 15.60 12.16
N GLY A 63 3.56 15.00 11.43
CA GLY A 63 4.18 13.71 11.75
C GLY A 63 3.33 12.49 11.43
N THR A 64 2.29 12.63 10.60
CA THR A 64 1.52 11.49 10.08
C THR A 64 1.88 11.16 8.63
N CYS A 65 1.59 9.94 8.20
CA CYS A 65 1.87 9.43 6.87
C CYS A 65 0.68 9.61 5.91
N CYS A 66 0.97 9.65 4.62
CA CYS A 66 0.03 9.30 3.56
C CYS A 66 0.73 8.45 2.51
N ILE A 67 0.01 7.46 1.99
CA ILE A 67 0.48 6.58 0.92
C ILE A 67 0.43 7.37 -0.41
N ALA A 68 1.44 7.19 -1.24
CA ALA A 68 1.62 7.87 -2.52
C ALA A 68 2.04 6.87 -3.62
N ASP A 69 2.11 7.34 -4.86
CA ASP A 69 2.50 6.53 -6.03
C ASP A 69 1.60 5.31 -6.28
N LEU A 70 0.34 5.61 -6.64
CA LEU A 70 -0.67 4.61 -7.00
C LEU A 70 -0.59 4.19 -8.48
N GLY A 71 0.53 4.43 -9.17
CA GLY A 71 0.67 4.17 -10.61
C GLY A 71 0.59 2.69 -10.99
N LEU A 72 0.80 1.78 -10.03
CA LEU A 72 0.69 0.34 -10.20
C LEU A 72 -0.53 -0.27 -9.51
N ALA A 73 -1.39 0.57 -8.92
CA ALA A 73 -2.53 0.10 -8.16
C ALA A 73 -3.56 -0.59 -9.05
N VAL A 74 -4.28 -1.56 -8.48
CA VAL A 74 -5.37 -2.27 -9.14
C VAL A 74 -6.68 -2.05 -8.40
N ARG A 75 -7.78 -1.99 -9.14
CA ARG A 75 -9.13 -1.77 -8.60
C ARG A 75 -9.96 -3.04 -8.75
N HIS A 76 -10.73 -3.37 -7.73
CA HIS A 76 -11.73 -4.44 -7.77
C HIS A 76 -13.07 -3.89 -8.23
N ASP A 77 -13.67 -4.53 -9.22
CA ASP A 77 -15.09 -4.40 -9.52
C ASP A 77 -15.83 -5.54 -8.82
N SER A 78 -16.47 -5.20 -7.69
CA SER A 78 -17.21 -6.14 -6.86
C SER A 78 -18.48 -6.68 -7.53
N ALA A 79 -19.04 -5.97 -8.53
CA ALA A 79 -20.25 -6.40 -9.23
C ALA A 79 -19.97 -7.56 -10.18
N THR A 80 -18.78 -7.61 -10.77
CA THR A 80 -18.37 -8.63 -11.73
C THR A 80 -17.32 -9.60 -11.17
N ASP A 81 -16.84 -9.36 -9.95
CA ASP A 81 -15.67 -10.00 -9.34
C ASP A 81 -14.45 -9.99 -10.26
N THR A 82 -14.23 -8.85 -10.93
CA THR A 82 -13.10 -8.66 -11.82
C THR A 82 -12.13 -7.63 -11.29
N ILE A 83 -10.91 -7.66 -11.82
CA ILE A 83 -9.85 -6.74 -11.43
C ILE A 83 -9.39 -6.02 -12.69
N ASP A 84 -9.33 -4.70 -12.61
CA ASP A 84 -8.83 -3.83 -13.67
C ASP A 84 -7.29 -3.91 -13.72
N ILE A 85 -6.74 -4.94 -14.38
CA ILE A 85 -5.30 -5.20 -14.46
C ILE A 85 -4.83 -5.25 -15.91
N ALA A 86 -3.70 -4.58 -16.20
CA ALA A 86 -2.85 -4.94 -17.33
C ALA A 86 -2.12 -6.28 -17.04
N PRO A 87 -1.89 -7.16 -18.03
CA PRO A 87 -1.49 -8.57 -17.84
C PRO A 87 -0.14 -8.87 -17.14
N ASN A 88 0.58 -7.86 -16.64
CA ASN A 88 1.88 -8.04 -15.98
C ASN A 88 1.74 -8.30 -14.46
N HIS A 89 2.15 -9.49 -14.04
CA HIS A 89 2.06 -9.97 -12.65
C HIS A 89 3.24 -9.48 -11.77
N ARG A 90 4.48 -9.49 -12.27
CA ARG A 90 5.68 -9.00 -11.57
C ARG A 90 5.90 -7.50 -11.77
N VAL A 91 5.09 -6.69 -11.11
CA VAL A 91 5.33 -5.23 -11.00
C VAL A 91 5.67 -4.85 -9.57
N GLY A 92 6.26 -3.67 -9.40
CA GLY A 92 6.67 -3.16 -8.08
C GLY A 92 8.11 -3.52 -7.72
N THR A 93 8.50 -3.20 -6.50
CA THR A 93 9.88 -3.26 -6.03
C THR A 93 10.21 -4.63 -5.45
N LYS A 94 11.12 -5.38 -6.08
CA LYS A 94 11.50 -6.77 -5.72
C LYS A 94 11.74 -7.00 -4.22
N ARG A 95 12.38 -6.06 -3.52
CA ARG A 95 12.69 -6.17 -2.08
C ARG A 95 11.44 -6.27 -1.19
N TYR A 96 10.31 -5.73 -1.65
CA TYR A 96 9.04 -5.67 -0.91
C TYR A 96 8.00 -6.67 -1.42
N MET A 97 8.34 -7.47 -2.44
CA MET A 97 7.42 -8.46 -2.99
C MET A 97 7.18 -9.58 -1.98
N ALA A 98 5.91 -9.91 -1.76
CA ALA A 98 5.51 -11.07 -0.98
C ALA A 98 6.01 -12.38 -1.63
N PRO A 99 6.20 -13.45 -0.85
CA PRO A 99 6.73 -14.73 -1.36
C PRO A 99 5.94 -15.24 -2.58
N GLU A 100 4.61 -15.18 -2.52
CA GLU A 100 3.71 -15.61 -3.59
C GLU A 100 3.84 -14.79 -4.88
N VAL A 101 4.36 -13.55 -4.78
CA VAL A 101 4.67 -12.71 -5.95
C VAL A 101 6.03 -13.07 -6.54
N LEU A 102 6.99 -13.44 -5.70
CA LEU A 102 8.35 -13.81 -6.11
C LEU A 102 8.40 -15.16 -6.81
N ASP A 103 7.66 -16.14 -6.29
CA ASP A 103 7.59 -17.51 -6.82
C ASP A 103 6.49 -17.73 -7.86
N ASP A 104 5.74 -16.68 -8.20
CA ASP A 104 4.67 -16.68 -9.20
C ASP A 104 3.45 -17.55 -8.83
N SER A 105 3.28 -17.89 -7.55
CA SER A 105 2.13 -18.66 -7.06
C SER A 105 0.90 -17.81 -6.72
N ILE A 106 0.99 -16.48 -6.78
CA ILE A 106 -0.11 -15.57 -6.49
C ILE A 106 -1.31 -15.78 -7.43
N ASN A 107 -2.51 -15.90 -6.86
CA ASN A 107 -3.74 -15.96 -7.66
C ASN A 107 -4.16 -14.57 -8.12
N MET A 108 -3.70 -14.18 -9.31
CA MET A 108 -3.98 -12.88 -9.93
C MET A 108 -5.46 -12.63 -10.25
N LYS A 109 -6.32 -13.66 -10.21
CA LYS A 109 -7.77 -13.50 -10.39
C LYS A 109 -8.50 -13.15 -9.09
N HIS A 110 -7.84 -13.32 -7.94
CA HIS A 110 -8.45 -13.11 -6.64
C HIS A 110 -7.92 -11.81 -6.03
N PHE A 111 -8.80 -10.79 -5.92
CA PHE A 111 -8.37 -9.47 -5.49
C PHE A 111 -7.73 -9.47 -4.09
N GLU A 112 -8.23 -10.33 -3.21
CA GLU A 112 -7.70 -10.47 -1.84
C GLU A 112 -6.22 -10.90 -1.82
N SER A 113 -5.72 -11.58 -2.85
CA SER A 113 -4.30 -11.91 -2.97
C SER A 113 -3.42 -10.66 -3.06
N PHE A 114 -3.86 -9.60 -3.76
CA PHE A 114 -3.12 -8.34 -3.83
C PHE A 114 -3.14 -7.60 -2.50
N LYS A 115 -4.27 -7.61 -1.77
CA LYS A 115 -4.36 -7.02 -0.44
C LYS A 115 -3.40 -7.68 0.53
N ARG A 116 -3.30 -9.02 0.51
CA ARG A 116 -2.35 -9.78 1.35
C ARG A 116 -0.89 -9.43 1.02
N ALA A 117 -0.56 -9.29 -0.26
CA ALA A 117 0.77 -8.86 -0.68
C ALA A 117 1.12 -7.43 -0.19
N ASP A 118 0.17 -6.49 -0.20
CA ASP A 118 0.37 -5.16 0.39
C ASP A 118 0.62 -5.24 1.91
N ILE A 119 -0.08 -6.12 2.63
CA ILE A 119 0.12 -6.31 4.08
C ILE A 119 1.52 -6.87 4.37
N TYR A 120 2.01 -7.81 3.56
CA TYR A 120 3.40 -8.28 3.66
C TYR A 120 4.38 -7.11 3.51
N ALA A 121 4.21 -6.30 2.46
CA ALA A 121 5.08 -5.16 2.19
C ALA A 121 5.00 -4.11 3.32
N MET A 122 3.82 -3.88 3.89
CA MET A 122 3.63 -3.02 5.05
C MET A 122 4.38 -3.55 6.27
N GLY A 123 4.40 -4.86 6.49
CA GLY A 123 5.18 -5.51 7.55
C GLY A 123 6.69 -5.26 7.45
N LEU A 124 7.22 -5.03 6.24
CA LEU A 124 8.63 -4.64 6.03
C LEU A 124 8.88 -3.14 6.25
N VAL A 125 7.83 -2.31 6.25
CA VAL A 125 7.92 -0.87 6.51
C VAL A 125 7.86 -0.58 8.02
N LEU A 126 7.11 -1.39 8.78
CA LEU A 126 7.04 -1.34 10.23
C LEU A 126 8.33 -1.83 10.88
#